data_AF-A0A4R8IPV3-F1
#
_entry.id   AF-A0A4R8IPV3-F1
#
_cell.length_a   1.000
_cell.length_b   1.000
_cell.length_c   1.000
_cell.angle_alpha   90.00
_cell.angle_beta   90.00
_cell.angle_gamma   90.00
#
_symmetry.space_group_name_H-M   'P 1'
#
loop_
_entity.id
_entity.type
_entity.pdbx_description
1 polymer ?
#
loop_
_entity_poly.entity_id
_entity_poly.type
_entity_poly.pdbx_seq_one_letter_code
_entity_poly.pdbx_strand_id
1 'polypeptide(L)'
;MSEEPLKALSDMVNDAHARIQASHEHINPVVEVRRGMRDAGIPADVMTIDCLRTRRRITLILHDEQPGMLLYQFITIEEEVGDDFQSMALSEMDTQKLFQWIEEHFG
;
A
#
# COMPACT_ATOMS: atom_id res chain seq x y z
N MET A 1 19.77 -4.09 2.01
CA MET A 1 19.01 -5.30 1.65
C MET A 1 18.20 -5.00 0.42
N SER A 2 17.98 -5.97 -0.46
CA SER A 2 17.56 -5.78 -1.85
C SER A 2 16.29 -4.95 -1.99
N GLU A 3 16.28 -3.99 -2.92
CA GLU A 3 15.11 -3.20 -3.33
C GLU A 3 13.98 -4.03 -3.98
N GLU A 4 14.17 -5.35 -4.08
CA GLU A 4 13.31 -6.29 -4.80
C GLU A 4 11.88 -6.38 -4.24
N PRO A 5 11.64 -6.46 -2.91
CA PRO A 5 10.28 -6.59 -2.37
C PRO A 5 9.43 -5.35 -2.61
N LEU A 6 10.02 -4.17 -2.41
CA LEU A 6 9.34 -2.90 -2.64
C LEU A 6 9.07 -2.68 -4.13
N LYS A 7 10.03 -3.03 -5.00
CA LYS A 7 9.84 -2.94 -6.44
C LYS A 7 8.73 -3.88 -6.89
N ALA A 8 8.74 -5.13 -6.44
CA ALA A 8 7.67 -6.09 -6.73
C ALA A 8 6.31 -5.57 -6.27
N LEU A 9 6.21 -5.03 -5.05
CA LEU A 9 4.98 -4.42 -4.55
C LEU A 9 4.55 -3.23 -5.40
N SER A 10 5.48 -2.36 -5.78
CA SER A 10 5.20 -1.19 -6.63
C SER A 10 4.69 -1.61 -8.01
N ASP A 11 5.29 -2.64 -8.60
CA ASP A 11 4.87 -3.18 -9.89
C ASP A 11 3.44 -3.78 -9.79
N MET A 12 3.16 -4.53 -8.71
CA MET A 12 1.81 -5.06 -8.45
C MET A 12 0.77 -3.96 -8.27
N VAL A 13 1.11 -2.90 -7.52
CA VAL A 13 0.22 -1.76 -7.28
C VAL A 13 -0.03 -0.97 -8.56
N ASN A 14 0.99 -0.77 -9.40
CA ASN A 14 0.82 -0.14 -10.71
C ASN A 14 -0.13 -0.93 -11.60
N ASP A 15 0.00 -2.26 -11.64
CA ASP A 15 -0.90 -3.13 -12.40
C ASP A 15 -2.34 -3.08 -11.86
N ALA A 16 -2.52 -3.11 -10.53
CA ALA A 16 -3.83 -2.97 -9.91
C ALA A 16 -4.47 -1.60 -10.20
N HIS A 17 -3.68 -0.53 -10.09
CA HIS A 17 -4.09 0.83 -10.41
C HIS A 17 -4.53 0.96 -11.88
N ALA A 18 -3.77 0.41 -12.83
CA ALA A 18 -4.12 0.42 -14.24
C ALA A 18 -5.45 -0.29 -14.51
N ARG A 19 -5.70 -1.43 -13.85
CA ARG A 19 -6.98 -2.16 -13.95
C ARG A 19 -8.13 -1.38 -13.34
N ILE A 20 -7.94 -0.74 -12.20
CA ILE A 20 -8.96 0.08 -11.54
C ILE A 20 -9.30 1.28 -12.41
N GLN A 21 -8.33 2.01 -12.95
CA GLN A 21 -8.63 3.11 -13.87
C GLN A 21 -9.39 2.66 -15.13
N ALA A 22 -9.11 1.45 -15.64
CA ALA A 22 -9.81 0.91 -16.79
C ALA A 22 -11.25 0.46 -16.50
N SER A 23 -11.57 0.10 -15.25
CA SER A 23 -12.88 -0.43 -14.83
C SER A 23 -13.74 0.56 -14.04
N HIS A 24 -13.12 1.52 -13.37
CA HIS A 24 -13.73 2.44 -12.43
C HIS A 24 -13.16 3.86 -12.62
N GLU A 25 -13.70 4.63 -13.59
CA GLU A 25 -13.31 6.04 -13.82
C GLU A 25 -13.44 6.92 -12.55
N HIS A 26 -14.26 6.51 -11.59
CA HIS A 26 -14.54 7.26 -10.38
C HIS A 26 -13.45 7.04 -9.31
N ILE A 27 -12.80 5.87 -9.32
CA ILE A 27 -11.76 5.53 -8.36
C ILE A 27 -10.43 5.99 -8.97
N ASN A 28 -9.82 7.02 -8.37
CA ASN A 28 -8.50 7.51 -8.78
C ASN A 28 -7.52 7.32 -7.61
N PRO A 29 -6.92 6.12 -7.47
CA PRO A 29 -5.96 5.85 -6.42
C PRO A 29 -4.64 6.57 -6.73
N VAL A 30 -4.15 7.35 -5.79
CA VAL A 30 -2.86 8.02 -5.82
C VAL A 30 -1.89 7.18 -4.99
N VAL A 31 -0.89 6.60 -5.64
CA VAL A 31 0.11 5.75 -4.97
C VAL A 31 1.32 6.62 -4.62
N GLU A 32 1.66 6.68 -3.34
CA GLU A 32 2.86 7.35 -2.84
C GLU A 32 3.77 6.32 -2.17
N VAL A 33 5.04 6.33 -2.54
CA VAL A 33 6.05 5.42 -1.96
C VAL A 33 7.06 6.25 -1.19
N ARG A 34 7.11 6.08 0.13
CA ARG A 34 8.07 6.72 1.02
C ARG A 34 9.17 5.75 1.42
N ARG A 35 10.32 5.93 0.76
CA ARG A 35 11.57 5.22 1.07
C ARG A 35 12.44 5.96 2.11
N GLY A 36 12.10 7.23 2.39
CA GLY A 36 12.87 8.12 3.26
C GLY A 36 12.79 7.81 4.76
N MET A 37 12.05 6.78 5.17
CA MET A 37 12.04 6.33 6.57
C MET A 37 13.41 5.82 7.00
N ARG A 38 14.19 5.25 6.06
CA ARG A 38 15.60 4.90 6.28
C ARG A 38 16.48 6.11 6.57
N ASP A 39 16.24 7.23 5.89
CA ASP A 39 16.96 8.49 6.15
C ASP A 39 16.59 9.06 7.53
N ALA A 40 15.41 8.73 8.06
CA ALA A 40 14.95 9.05 9.40
C ALA A 40 15.36 8.01 10.48
N GLY A 41 16.15 6.99 10.11
CA GLY A 41 16.63 5.95 11.04
C GLY A 41 15.64 4.82 11.32
N ILE A 42 14.53 4.74 10.59
CA ILE A 42 13.53 3.66 10.69
C ILE A 42 13.77 2.70 9.52
N PRO A 43 14.19 1.44 9.76
CA PRO A 43 14.51 0.49 8.71
C PRO A 43 13.21 -0.16 8.19
N ALA A 44 12.38 0.64 7.53
CA ALA A 44 11.12 0.21 6.93
C ALA A 44 10.82 1.00 5.66
N ASP A 45 10.10 0.39 4.73
CA ASP A 45 9.53 1.02 3.55
C ASP A 45 8.04 1.22 3.74
N VAL A 46 7.54 2.42 3.46
CA VAL A 46 6.11 2.74 3.56
C VAL A 46 5.57 3.06 2.18
N MET A 47 4.43 2.49 1.84
CA MET A 47 3.68 2.76 0.62
C MET A 47 2.24 3.09 1.00
N THR A 48 1.71 4.20 0.52
CA THR A 48 0.34 4.61 0.76
C THR A 48 -0.42 4.69 -0.56
N ILE A 49 -1.67 4.26 -0.55
CA ILE A 49 -2.58 4.32 -1.69
C ILE A 49 -3.78 5.17 -1.26
N ASP A 50 -3.93 6.34 -1.84
CA ASP A 50 -4.89 7.36 -1.43
C ASP A 50 -5.95 7.58 -2.50
N CYS A 51 -7.22 7.46 -2.16
CA CYS A 51 -8.29 7.92 -3.04
C CYS A 51 -8.79 9.28 -2.58
N LEU A 52 -8.37 10.34 -3.27
CA LEU A 52 -8.78 11.72 -2.95
C LEU A 52 -10.30 11.92 -3.03
N ARG A 53 -10.99 11.13 -3.87
CA ARG A 53 -12.44 11.21 -4.04
C ARG A 53 -13.19 10.71 -2.81
N THR A 54 -12.77 9.56 -2.26
CA THR A 54 -13.42 8.95 -1.08
C THR A 54 -12.76 9.35 0.24
N ARG A 55 -11.67 10.12 0.19
CA ARG A 55 -10.84 10.51 1.35
C ARG A 55 -10.33 9.30 2.13
N ARG A 56 -10.06 8.20 1.45
CA ARG A 56 -9.58 6.94 2.04
C ARG A 56 -8.13 6.67 1.67
N ARG A 57 -7.42 5.94 2.52
CA ARG A 57 -5.99 5.64 2.42
C ARG A 57 -5.72 4.21 2.87
N ILE A 58 -4.96 3.49 2.07
CA ILE A 58 -4.41 2.17 2.42
C ILE A 58 -2.92 2.39 2.68
N THR A 59 -2.47 2.13 3.89
CA THR A 59 -1.05 2.20 4.26
C THR A 59 -0.48 0.79 4.27
N LEU A 60 0.65 0.60 3.62
CA LEU A 60 1.42 -0.63 3.52
C LEU A 60 2.82 -0.38 4.05
N ILE A 61 3.31 -1.20 4.96
CA ILE A 61 4.64 -1.05 5.58
C ILE A 61 5.39 -2.38 5.49
N LEU A 62 6.62 -2.31 4.99
CA LEU A 62 7.56 -3.42 4.94
C LEU A 62 8.69 -3.12 5.93
N HIS A 63 8.83 -3.92 6.98
CA HIS A 63 9.93 -3.78 7.92
C HIS A 63 11.14 -4.59 7.48
N ASP A 64 12.33 -3.98 7.53
CA ASP A 64 13.59 -4.67 7.22
C ASP A 64 13.90 -5.75 8.27
N GLU A 65 13.50 -5.55 9.52
CA GLU A 65 13.69 -6.54 10.60
C GLU A 65 12.78 -7.76 10.48
N GLN A 66 11.69 -7.66 9.70
CA GLN A 66 10.73 -8.74 9.48
C GLN A 66 10.57 -9.02 7.98
N PRO A 67 11.62 -9.57 7.34
CA PRO A 67 11.60 -9.82 5.91
C PRO A 67 10.47 -10.81 5.57
N GLY A 68 9.63 -10.43 4.61
CA GLY A 68 8.49 -11.23 4.19
C GLY A 68 7.22 -11.00 5.00
N MET A 69 7.19 -10.04 5.93
CA MET A 69 5.95 -9.56 6.56
C MET A 69 5.55 -8.20 5.95
N LEU A 70 4.27 -8.09 5.62
CA LEU A 70 3.64 -6.85 5.18
C LEU A 70 2.67 -6.41 6.26
N LEU A 71 2.91 -5.24 6.85
CA LEU A 71 1.92 -4.57 7.67
C LEU A 71 1.02 -3.71 6.78
N TYR A 72 -0.25 -3.66 7.11
CA TYR A 72 -1.21 -2.85 6.38
C TYR A 72 -2.27 -2.27 7.30
N GLN A 73 -2.82 -1.13 6.90
CA GLN A 73 -3.90 -0.46 7.61
C GLN A 73 -4.80 0.28 6.62
N PHE A 74 -6.10 0.19 6.88
CA PHE A 74 -7.15 0.90 6.14
C PHE A 74 -7.61 2.08 6.98
N ILE A 75 -7.28 3.29 6.55
CA ILE A 75 -7.60 4.53 7.27
C ILE A 75 -8.18 5.56 6.30
N THR A 76 -8.66 6.68 6.81
CA THR A 76 -8.96 7.85 5.99
C THR A 76 -7.74 8.77 5.85
N ILE A 77 -7.74 9.65 4.85
CA ILE A 77 -6.68 10.64 4.65
C ILE A 77 -6.61 11.64 5.82
N GLU A 78 -7.70 11.76 6.59
CA GLU A 78 -7.79 12.61 7.79
C GLU A 78 -7.29 11.90 9.05
N GLU A 79 -7.27 10.57 9.06
CA GLU A 79 -6.83 9.77 10.20
C GLU A 79 -5.29 9.68 10.21
N GLU A 80 -4.72 9.87 11.40
CA GLU A 80 -3.33 9.52 11.62
C GLU A 80 -3.20 7.99 11.68
N VAL A 81 -2.08 7.50 11.15
CA VAL A 81 -1.75 6.08 11.19
C VAL A 81 -1.65 5.65 12.66
N GLY A 82 -2.63 4.87 13.13
CA GLY A 82 -2.68 4.40 14.51
C GLY A 82 -1.86 3.12 14.72
N ASP A 83 -1.80 2.62 15.96
CA ASP A 83 -1.05 1.41 16.30
C ASP A 83 -1.72 0.09 15.85
N ASP A 84 -2.96 0.15 15.36
CA ASP A 84 -3.75 -1.01 14.92
C ASP A 84 -3.40 -1.47 13.50
N PHE A 85 -2.14 -1.84 13.27
CA PHE A 85 -1.72 -2.44 12.01
C PHE A 85 -2.11 -3.92 11.95
N GLN A 86 -2.64 -4.33 10.81
CA GLN A 86 -2.76 -5.74 10.48
C GLN A 86 -1.46 -6.22 9.83
N SER A 87 -1.14 -7.50 9.99
CA SER A 87 0.04 -8.11 9.39
C SER A 87 -0.35 -9.33 8.57
N MET A 88 0.36 -9.54 7.46
CA MET A 88 0.26 -10.76 6.66
C MET A 88 1.60 -11.11 6.04
N ALA A 89 1.74 -12.33 5.53
CA ALA A 89 2.94 -12.67 4.79
C ALA A 89 2.93 -11.94 3.44
N LEU A 90 4.05 -11.34 3.05
CA LEU A 90 4.20 -10.67 1.76
C LEU A 90 3.93 -11.63 0.59
N SER A 91 4.22 -12.93 0.76
CA SER A 91 3.90 -13.96 -0.22
C SER A 91 2.41 -14.18 -0.44
N GLU A 92 1.57 -13.75 0.50
CA GLU A 92 0.11 -13.78 0.35
C GLU A 92 -0.43 -12.54 -0.36
N MET A 93 0.42 -11.54 -0.65
CA MET A 93 0.05 -10.34 -1.38
C MET A 93 0.23 -10.57 -2.88
N ASP A 94 -0.79 -10.19 -3.66
CA ASP A 94 -0.76 -10.22 -5.11
C ASP A 94 -1.57 -9.04 -5.69
N THR A 95 -1.44 -8.84 -7.00
CA THR A 95 -2.17 -7.78 -7.73
C THR A 95 -3.69 -7.91 -7.59
N GLN A 96 -4.22 -9.13 -7.44
CA GLN A 96 -5.67 -9.35 -7.34
C GLN A 96 -6.20 -8.91 -5.98
N LYS A 97 -5.49 -9.21 -4.89
CA LYS A 97 -5.83 -8.71 -3.55
C LYS A 97 -5.73 -7.20 -3.47
N LEU A 98 -4.67 -6.60 -4.03
CA LEU A 98 -4.56 -5.13 -4.10
C LEU A 98 -5.73 -4.51 -4.87
N PHE A 99 -6.10 -5.10 -6.00
CA PHE A 99 -7.28 -4.67 -6.76
C PHE A 99 -8.55 -4.76 -5.92
N GLN A 100 -8.80 -5.89 -5.26
CA GLN A 100 -9.96 -6.08 -4.39
C GLN A 100 -9.97 -5.09 -3.22
N TRP A 101 -8.83 -4.84 -2.58
CA TRP A 101 -8.74 -3.86 -1.51
C TRP A 101 -9.07 -2.46 -1.99
N ILE A 102 -8.56 -2.05 -3.16
CA ILE A 102 -8.85 -0.75 -3.76
C ILE A 102 -10.34 -0.66 -4.12
N GLU A 103 -10.93 -1.72 -4.68
CA GLU A 103 -12.35 -1.78 -5.05
C GLU A 103 -13.27 -1.76 -3.82
N GLU A 104 -13.04 -2.63 -2.82
CA GLU A 104 -13.85 -2.72 -1.60
C GLU A 104 -13.67 -1.51 -0.69
N HIS A 105 -12.46 -0.96 -0.62
CA HIS A 105 -12.17 0.18 0.23
C HIS A 105 -12.46 1.51 -0.44
N PHE A 106 -12.46 1.65 -1.77
CA PHE A 106 -12.76 2.93 -2.44
C PHE A 106 -14.03 2.96 -3.30
N GLY A 107 -14.65 1.81 -3.60
CA GLY A 107 -15.98 1.72 -4.21
C GLY A 107 -17.09 2.11 -3.25
#